data_AF-A0A8T5N399-F1
#
_entry.id   AF-A0A8T5N399-F1
#
_cell.length_a   1.000
_cell.length_b   1.000
_cell.length_c   1.000
_cell.angle_alpha   90.00
_cell.angle_beta   90.00
_cell.angle_gamma   90.00
#
_symmetry.space_group_name_H-M   'P 1'
#
loop_
_entity.id
_entity.type
_entity.pdbx_description
1 polymer ?
#
loop_
_entity_poly.entity_id
_entity_poly.type
_entity_poly.pdbx_seq_one_letter_code
_entity_poly.pdbx_strand_id
1 'polypeptide(L)'
;MKRKKYTLQEKRKIIIEFLKKNPKTTYKDIRLKTKLHPERIFTSLKEAFKEAKIKPPRNFDIKTKKEKKIIIINYIKKNPKVGGHTIKKDTKINFQTIFKNTKEAFEASGVQYPREIDNRIKEEKRKQIIEIMRKNPLLSIAEIISQTKTQPYSLFKNINEIYKKAGIKKIKGHKKWKLKKKQEIIKFIKENPLSTQREINQNCKTHVQDLFNKGIFEAYNNAKIEFPFERLKLYGIGIKNIRDRAKIFEKEIAIKLSGYGKVNRLVKTKRGFADIILERKNKKVVIEIKDYQNKDISMSQIKQLNRYLEDCRCTLGFLICHKKPKKDKFLINKNKIFILEKEELKKIPKLIDGTVG
;
A
#
# COMPACT_ATOMS: atom_id res chain seq x y z
N MET A 1 45.61 34.28 -31.11
CA MET A 1 45.07 33.83 -32.41
C MET A 1 44.43 34.99 -33.16
N LYS A 2 45.01 35.45 -34.27
CA LYS A 2 44.38 36.46 -35.15
C LYS A 2 43.11 35.84 -35.77
N ARG A 3 41.94 36.46 -35.57
CA ARG A 3 40.68 35.98 -36.17
C ARG A 3 40.77 36.17 -37.68
N LYS A 4 40.67 35.07 -38.44
CA LYS A 4 40.57 35.08 -39.91
C LYS A 4 39.41 36.02 -40.31
N LYS A 5 39.71 37.09 -41.04
CA LYS A 5 38.70 38.03 -41.55
C LYS A 5 38.07 37.42 -42.79
N TYR A 6 36.86 36.90 -42.66
CA TYR A 6 36.07 36.44 -43.80
C TYR A 6 35.51 37.61 -44.60
N THR A 7 35.57 37.50 -45.92
CA THR A 7 34.85 38.35 -46.88
C THR A 7 33.33 38.15 -46.74
N LEU A 8 32.53 39.06 -47.31
CA LEU A 8 31.07 38.97 -47.23
C LEU A 8 30.54 37.70 -47.95
N GLN A 9 31.13 37.33 -49.08
CA GLN A 9 30.77 36.13 -49.84
C GLN A 9 31.09 34.84 -49.07
N GLU A 10 32.27 34.76 -48.43
CA GLU A 10 32.62 33.61 -47.58
C GLU A 10 31.64 33.47 -46.41
N LYS A 11 31.24 34.60 -45.79
CA LYS A 11 30.23 34.60 -44.73
C LYS A 11 28.86 34.11 -45.20
N ARG A 12 28.42 34.51 -46.40
CA ARG A 12 27.18 33.99 -47.03
C ARG A 12 27.27 32.47 -47.22
N LYS A 13 28.38 31.98 -47.79
CA LYS A 13 28.60 30.54 -48.05
C LYS A 13 28.58 29.71 -46.77
N ILE A 14 29.27 30.16 -45.71
CA ILE A 14 29.29 29.47 -44.40
C ILE A 14 27.87 29.31 -43.85
N ILE A 15 27.05 30.36 -43.91
CA ILE A 15 25.67 30.31 -43.42
C ILE A 15 24.81 29.38 -44.27
N ILE A 16 24.93 29.44 -45.61
CA ILE A 16 24.16 28.57 -46.51
C ILE A 16 24.50 27.09 -46.30
N GLU A 17 25.79 26.75 -46.19
CA GLU A 17 26.23 25.37 -45.90
C GLU A 17 25.73 24.91 -44.53
N PHE A 18 25.76 25.79 -43.54
CA PHE A 18 25.25 25.49 -42.21
C PHE A 18 23.73 25.22 -42.23
N LEU A 19 22.95 26.02 -42.97
CA LEU A 19 21.51 25.82 -43.17
C LEU A 19 21.21 24.49 -43.87
N LYS A 20 21.96 24.14 -44.93
CA LYS A 20 21.84 22.84 -45.63
C LYS A 20 22.05 21.65 -44.70
N LYS A 21 23.03 21.74 -43.81
CA LYS A 21 23.29 20.70 -42.79
C LYS A 21 22.26 20.71 -41.64
N ASN A 22 21.60 21.84 -41.38
CA ASN A 22 20.72 22.03 -40.22
C ASN A 22 19.41 22.76 -40.61
N PRO A 23 18.50 22.13 -41.37
CA PRO A 23 17.33 22.80 -41.95
C PRO A 23 16.30 23.32 -40.92
N LYS A 24 16.37 22.83 -39.67
CA LYS A 24 15.48 23.26 -38.57
C LYS A 24 16.12 24.30 -37.62
N THR A 25 17.27 24.84 -37.98
CA THR A 25 18.04 25.75 -37.11
C THR A 25 17.33 27.08 -36.88
N THR A 26 17.55 27.68 -35.71
CA THR A 26 17.07 29.03 -35.40
C THR A 26 18.16 30.09 -35.66
N TYR A 27 17.77 31.36 -35.66
CA TYR A 27 18.72 32.48 -35.74
C TYR A 27 19.83 32.39 -34.68
N LYS A 28 19.45 32.06 -33.43
CA LYS A 28 20.38 31.94 -32.31
C LYS A 28 21.41 30.84 -32.54
N ASP A 29 20.98 29.71 -33.08
CA ASP A 29 21.84 28.56 -33.37
C ASP A 29 22.87 28.90 -34.45
N ILE A 30 22.47 29.62 -35.50
CA ILE A 30 23.38 30.06 -36.56
C ILE A 30 24.42 31.00 -35.96
N ARG A 31 24.00 31.99 -35.17
CA ARG A 31 24.90 32.97 -34.55
C ARG A 31 25.90 32.31 -33.60
N LEU A 32 25.45 31.35 -32.80
CA LEU A 32 26.30 30.67 -31.83
C LEU A 32 27.32 29.75 -32.51
N LYS A 33 26.87 28.94 -33.48
CA LYS A 33 27.70 27.90 -34.12
C LYS A 33 28.61 28.46 -35.21
N THR A 34 28.13 29.42 -36.01
CA THR A 34 28.94 30.01 -37.08
C THR A 34 29.74 31.23 -36.61
N LYS A 35 29.41 31.80 -35.44
CA LYS A 35 29.94 33.09 -34.95
C LYS A 35 29.67 34.26 -35.91
N LEU A 36 28.73 34.10 -36.85
CA LEU A 36 28.32 35.11 -37.82
C LEU A 36 26.93 35.64 -37.48
N HIS A 37 26.65 36.89 -37.87
CA HIS A 37 25.36 37.53 -37.64
C HIS A 37 24.54 37.50 -38.95
N PRO A 38 23.52 36.62 -39.09
CA PRO A 38 22.84 36.41 -40.37
C PRO A 38 22.24 37.69 -40.96
N GLU A 39 21.65 38.55 -40.13
CA GLU A 39 21.05 39.83 -40.56
C GLU A 39 22.05 40.90 -40.99
N ARG A 40 23.36 40.70 -40.74
CA ARG A 40 24.40 41.59 -41.29
C ARG A 40 24.89 41.13 -42.67
N ILE A 41 24.39 39.97 -43.13
CA ILE A 41 24.88 39.27 -44.31
C ILE A 41 23.74 39.08 -45.33
N PHE A 42 22.52 38.84 -44.84
CA PHE A 42 21.28 38.74 -45.60
C PHE A 42 20.28 39.80 -45.11
N THR A 43 19.39 40.28 -45.98
CA THR A 43 18.31 41.21 -45.60
C THR A 43 17.35 40.60 -44.60
N SER A 44 17.12 39.29 -44.68
CA SER A 44 16.36 38.53 -43.70
C SER A 44 16.85 37.10 -43.63
N LEU A 45 16.61 36.43 -42.50
CA LEU A 45 16.96 35.00 -42.40
C LEU A 45 16.15 34.15 -43.39
N LYS A 46 14.96 34.59 -43.82
CA LYS A 46 14.18 33.94 -44.89
C LYS A 46 14.92 33.94 -46.22
N GLU A 47 15.60 35.04 -46.57
CA GLU A 47 16.44 35.12 -47.77
C GLU A 47 17.52 34.04 -47.75
N ALA A 48 18.20 33.86 -46.62
CA ALA A 48 19.22 32.82 -46.47
C ALA A 48 18.66 31.39 -46.65
N PHE A 49 17.46 31.11 -46.13
CA PHE A 49 16.77 29.82 -46.35
C PHE A 49 16.39 29.63 -47.83
N LYS A 50 15.92 30.69 -48.49
CA LYS A 50 15.58 30.68 -49.93
C LYS A 50 16.81 30.41 -50.79
N GLU A 51 17.92 31.12 -50.52
CA GLU A 51 19.21 30.95 -51.22
C GLU A 51 19.81 29.56 -50.98
N ALA A 52 19.61 29.00 -49.78
CA ALA A 52 19.99 27.62 -49.46
C ALA A 52 19.10 26.55 -50.10
N LYS A 53 17.99 26.94 -50.77
CA LYS A 53 16.94 26.05 -51.30
C LYS A 53 16.28 25.16 -50.24
N ILE A 54 16.04 25.71 -49.04
CA ILE A 54 15.42 25.01 -47.90
C ILE A 54 14.16 25.75 -47.46
N LYS A 55 13.11 25.00 -47.13
CA LYS A 55 11.87 25.59 -46.58
C LYS A 55 12.14 26.16 -45.19
N PRO A 56 11.89 27.46 -44.94
CA PRO A 56 12.11 28.03 -43.62
C PRO A 56 11.18 27.39 -42.58
N PRO A 57 11.61 27.25 -41.31
CA PRO A 57 10.74 26.81 -40.23
C PRO A 57 9.45 27.64 -40.14
N ARG A 58 8.33 26.99 -39.83
CA ARG A 58 6.96 27.57 -39.77
C ARG A 58 6.83 28.82 -38.86
N ASN A 59 7.81 29.07 -38.00
CA ASN A 59 7.83 30.17 -37.05
C ASN A 59 8.40 31.47 -37.65
N PHE A 60 8.93 31.45 -38.88
CA PHE A 60 9.45 32.65 -39.56
C PHE A 60 8.37 33.47 -40.27
N ASP A 61 7.24 32.87 -40.61
CA ASP A 61 6.10 33.61 -41.14
C ASP A 61 5.34 34.28 -39.99
N ILE A 62 5.41 35.60 -39.93
CA ILE A 62 4.62 36.41 -39.00
C ILE A 62 3.16 36.27 -39.41
N LYS A 63 2.44 35.39 -38.71
CA LYS A 63 1.00 35.21 -38.93
C LYS A 63 0.24 36.42 -38.40
N THR A 64 -0.73 36.87 -39.19
CA THR A 64 -1.68 37.93 -38.82
C THR A 64 -2.59 37.48 -37.68
N LYS A 65 -3.27 38.43 -37.04
CA LYS A 65 -4.24 38.14 -35.96
C LYS A 65 -5.38 37.23 -36.45
N LYS A 66 -5.86 37.43 -37.68
CA LYS A 66 -6.92 36.63 -38.31
C LYS A 66 -6.48 35.18 -38.53
N GLU A 67 -5.30 34.96 -39.09
CA GLU A 67 -4.76 33.61 -39.30
C GLU A 67 -4.54 32.87 -37.98
N LYS A 68 -4.01 33.57 -36.97
CA LYS A 68 -3.86 33.01 -35.61
C LYS A 68 -5.20 32.60 -35.02
N LYS A 69 -6.25 33.40 -35.21
CA LYS A 69 -7.63 33.09 -34.80
C LYS A 69 -8.14 31.81 -35.45
N ILE A 70 -8.00 31.68 -36.77
CA ILE A 70 -8.43 30.49 -37.52
C ILE A 70 -7.70 29.22 -37.07
N ILE A 71 -6.38 29.31 -36.85
CA ILE A 71 -5.58 28.17 -36.37
C ILE A 71 -6.07 27.67 -35.01
N ILE A 72 -6.35 28.59 -34.08
CA ILE A 72 -6.86 28.23 -32.75
C ILE A 72 -8.24 27.59 -32.87
N ILE A 73 -9.14 28.17 -33.66
CA ILE A 73 -10.50 27.63 -33.86
C ILE A 73 -10.46 26.21 -34.43
N ASN A 74 -9.68 26.00 -35.50
CA ASN A 74 -9.56 24.69 -36.13
C ASN A 74 -8.91 23.67 -35.19
N TYR A 75 -7.96 24.09 -34.36
CA TYR A 75 -7.35 23.21 -33.37
C TYR A 75 -8.35 22.78 -32.27
N ILE A 76 -9.16 23.71 -31.76
CA ILE A 76 -10.20 23.43 -30.76
C ILE A 76 -11.27 22.49 -31.34
N LYS A 77 -11.75 22.76 -32.56
CA LYS A 77 -12.71 21.88 -33.25
C LYS A 77 -12.22 20.44 -33.37
N LYS A 78 -10.93 20.25 -33.69
CA LYS A 78 -10.30 18.93 -33.77
C LYS A 78 -10.05 18.28 -32.40
N ASN A 79 -9.99 19.06 -31.32
CA ASN A 79 -9.60 18.60 -30.00
C ASN A 79 -10.48 19.20 -28.89
N PRO A 80 -11.77 18.85 -28.80
CA PRO A 80 -12.75 19.56 -27.96
C PRO A 80 -12.54 19.43 -26.44
N LYS A 81 -11.61 18.60 -25.97
CA LYS A 81 -11.34 18.38 -24.52
C LYS A 81 -10.05 19.03 -24.01
N VAL A 82 -9.34 19.79 -24.83
CA VAL A 82 -8.01 20.33 -24.49
C VAL A 82 -8.05 21.60 -23.63
N GLY A 83 -7.06 21.78 -22.76
CA GLY A 83 -6.89 23.00 -21.98
C GLY A 83 -6.18 24.12 -22.74
N GLY A 84 -6.38 25.38 -22.32
CA GLY A 84 -5.74 26.55 -22.94
C GLY A 84 -4.20 26.48 -22.99
N HIS A 85 -3.56 25.85 -22.00
CA HIS A 85 -2.10 25.60 -22.05
C HIS A 85 -1.71 24.70 -23.23
N THR A 86 -2.43 23.61 -23.46
CA THR A 86 -2.16 22.68 -24.57
C THR A 86 -2.33 23.37 -25.91
N ILE A 87 -3.39 24.18 -26.06
CA ILE A 87 -3.61 25.01 -27.25
C ILE A 87 -2.39 25.90 -27.52
N LYS A 88 -1.91 26.64 -26.50
CA LYS A 88 -0.73 27.51 -26.62
C LYS A 88 0.53 26.74 -27.00
N LYS A 89 0.75 25.57 -26.40
CA LYS A 89 1.94 24.73 -26.61
C LYS A 89 2.00 24.18 -28.03
N ASP A 90 0.88 23.73 -28.57
CA ASP A 90 0.82 23.00 -29.83
C ASP A 90 0.67 23.94 -31.03
N THR A 91 -0.15 24.98 -30.88
CA THR A 91 -0.31 26.01 -31.93
C THR A 91 0.87 26.98 -31.98
N LYS A 92 1.69 27.05 -30.92
CA LYS A 92 2.72 28.07 -30.68
C LYS A 92 2.18 29.50 -30.73
N ILE A 93 0.88 29.68 -30.51
CA ILE A 93 0.20 30.97 -30.50
C ILE A 93 -0.27 31.26 -29.08
N ASN A 94 0.07 32.44 -28.56
CA ASN A 94 -0.51 32.90 -27.31
C ASN A 94 -1.97 33.31 -27.54
N PHE A 95 -2.92 32.43 -27.23
CA PHE A 95 -4.35 32.67 -27.47
C PHE A 95 -4.87 33.93 -26.76
N GLN A 96 -4.26 34.36 -25.65
CA GLN A 96 -4.61 35.60 -24.93
C GLN A 96 -4.40 36.87 -25.77
N THR A 97 -3.59 36.81 -26.84
CA THR A 97 -3.44 37.93 -27.77
C THR A 97 -4.57 37.99 -28.81
N ILE A 98 -5.39 36.94 -28.87
CA ILE A 98 -6.46 36.75 -29.88
C ILE A 98 -7.84 36.77 -29.22
N PHE A 99 -8.00 36.13 -28.07
CA PHE A 99 -9.23 36.00 -27.28
C PHE A 99 -8.97 36.48 -25.85
N LYS A 100 -9.99 37.03 -25.17
CA LYS A 100 -9.88 37.48 -23.77
C LYS A 100 -9.62 36.31 -22.82
N ASN A 101 -10.26 35.16 -23.07
CA ASN A 101 -10.09 33.96 -22.25
C ASN A 101 -10.25 32.67 -23.07
N THR A 102 -10.00 31.52 -22.45
CA THR A 102 -10.12 30.21 -23.12
C THR A 102 -11.57 29.90 -23.49
N LYS A 103 -12.55 30.34 -22.68
CA LYS A 103 -13.97 30.09 -22.93
C LYS A 103 -14.43 30.74 -24.24
N GLU A 104 -14.05 31.99 -24.46
CA GLU A 104 -14.35 32.73 -25.69
C GLU A 104 -13.75 32.04 -26.93
N ALA A 105 -12.56 31.47 -26.81
CA ALA A 105 -11.96 30.72 -27.92
C ALA A 105 -12.76 29.45 -28.27
N PHE A 106 -13.34 28.78 -27.26
CA PHE A 106 -14.20 27.62 -27.44
C PHE A 106 -15.57 28.01 -28.03
N GLU A 107 -16.19 29.06 -27.50
CA GLU A 107 -17.43 29.63 -28.01
C GLU A 107 -17.28 30.05 -29.49
N ALA A 108 -16.21 30.76 -29.83
CA ALA A 108 -15.89 31.15 -31.22
C ALA A 108 -15.62 29.96 -32.15
N SER A 109 -15.34 28.78 -31.58
CA SER A 109 -15.16 27.54 -32.33
C SER A 109 -16.45 26.75 -32.51
N GLY A 110 -17.55 27.16 -31.87
CA GLY A 110 -18.79 26.38 -31.82
C GLY A 110 -18.68 25.12 -30.96
N VAL A 111 -17.71 25.04 -30.04
CA VAL A 111 -17.48 23.88 -29.16
C VAL A 111 -17.76 24.29 -27.73
N GLN A 112 -18.52 23.47 -26.98
CA GLN A 112 -18.79 23.73 -25.57
C GLN A 112 -17.49 23.69 -24.74
N TYR A 113 -17.28 24.69 -23.88
CA TYR A 113 -16.11 24.74 -23.02
C TYR A 113 -16.17 23.59 -21.98
N PRO A 114 -15.15 22.70 -21.92
CA PRO A 114 -15.25 21.45 -21.17
C PRO A 114 -15.09 21.59 -19.64
N ARG A 115 -14.92 22.82 -19.12
CA ARG A 115 -14.71 23.06 -17.69
C ARG A 115 -15.86 23.87 -17.11
N GLU A 116 -16.39 23.40 -15.98
CA GLU A 116 -17.32 24.17 -15.15
C GLU A 116 -16.62 25.43 -14.62
N ILE A 117 -17.28 26.57 -14.76
CA ILE A 117 -16.83 27.83 -14.18
C ILE A 117 -17.59 28.01 -12.88
N ASP A 118 -16.84 28.05 -11.78
CA ASP A 118 -17.40 28.28 -10.46
C ASP A 118 -17.58 29.78 -10.20
N ASN A 119 -18.81 30.26 -10.38
CA ASN A 119 -19.20 31.66 -10.24
C ASN A 119 -19.39 32.14 -8.80
N ARG A 120 -19.27 31.25 -7.79
CA ARG A 120 -19.46 31.62 -6.38
C ARG A 120 -18.45 32.68 -5.95
N ILE A 121 -18.88 33.59 -5.09
CA ILE A 121 -18.03 34.63 -4.53
C ILE A 121 -17.09 34.01 -3.49
N LYS A 122 -15.90 34.59 -3.31
CA LYS A 122 -14.87 34.10 -2.36
C LYS A 122 -15.42 33.91 -0.95
N GLU A 123 -16.29 34.82 -0.49
CA GLU A 123 -16.91 34.82 0.83
C GLU A 123 -17.94 33.70 1.00
N GLU A 124 -18.69 33.35 -0.03
CA GLU A 124 -19.62 32.21 -0.03
C GLU A 124 -18.85 30.89 0.13
N LYS A 125 -17.76 30.72 -0.63
CA LYS A 125 -16.89 29.54 -0.52
C LYS A 125 -16.28 29.43 0.86
N ARG A 126 -15.89 30.55 1.47
CA ARG A 126 -15.40 30.60 2.85
C ARG A 126 -16.46 30.12 3.84
N LYS A 127 -17.69 30.68 3.76
CA LYS A 127 -18.81 30.28 4.64
C LYS A 127 -19.12 28.79 4.51
N GLN A 128 -19.18 28.26 3.30
CA GLN A 128 -19.45 26.84 3.06
C GLN A 128 -18.39 25.92 3.68
N ILE A 129 -17.10 26.23 3.51
CA ILE A 129 -16.01 25.44 4.12
C ILE A 129 -16.10 25.47 5.66
N ILE A 130 -16.42 26.64 6.24
CA ILE A 130 -16.58 26.81 7.69
C ILE A 130 -17.75 25.96 8.20
N GLU A 131 -18.89 25.98 7.51
CA GLU A 131 -20.08 25.21 7.88
C GLU A 131 -19.84 23.71 7.82
N ILE A 132 -19.21 23.22 6.74
CA ILE A 132 -18.85 21.80 6.59
C ILE A 132 -17.92 21.36 7.72
N MET A 133 -16.91 22.18 8.04
CA MET A 133 -15.99 21.89 9.13
C MET A 133 -16.69 21.89 10.50
N ARG A 134 -17.67 22.77 10.71
CA ARG A 134 -18.47 22.82 11.93
C ARG A 134 -19.35 21.57 12.08
N LYS A 135 -20.00 21.12 11.00
CA LYS A 135 -20.84 19.91 10.97
C LYS A 135 -20.02 18.63 11.18
N ASN A 136 -18.84 18.55 10.57
CA ASN A 136 -17.97 17.38 10.71
C ASN A 136 -16.48 17.79 10.82
N PRO A 137 -15.97 18.01 12.05
CA PRO A 137 -14.58 18.40 12.27
C PRO A 137 -13.58 17.28 11.93
N LEU A 138 -14.06 16.06 11.67
CA LEU A 138 -13.25 14.93 11.24
C LEU A 138 -13.00 14.90 9.72
N LEU A 139 -13.53 15.83 8.91
CA LEU A 139 -13.25 15.84 7.48
C LEU A 139 -11.81 16.24 7.14
N SER A 140 -11.14 15.44 6.32
CA SER A 140 -9.86 15.75 5.70
C SER A 140 -9.99 16.87 4.68
N ILE A 141 -8.86 17.48 4.31
CA ILE A 141 -8.85 18.54 3.30
C ILE A 141 -9.31 18.00 1.94
N ALA A 142 -8.94 16.77 1.59
CA ALA A 142 -9.40 16.14 0.34
C ALA A 142 -10.94 15.99 0.31
N GLU A 143 -11.56 15.57 1.41
CA GLU A 143 -13.02 15.47 1.51
C GLU A 143 -13.69 16.85 1.42
N ILE A 144 -13.12 17.87 2.06
CA ILE A 144 -13.62 19.26 1.96
C ILE A 144 -13.53 19.76 0.52
N ILE A 145 -12.42 19.51 -0.18
CA ILE A 145 -12.25 19.86 -1.60
C ILE A 145 -13.30 19.14 -2.44
N SER A 146 -13.51 17.84 -2.22
CA SER A 146 -14.49 17.04 -2.96
C SER A 146 -15.91 17.59 -2.79
N GLN A 147 -16.29 18.01 -1.59
CA GLN A 147 -17.63 18.53 -1.30
C GLN A 147 -17.82 19.98 -1.79
N THR A 148 -16.79 20.82 -1.65
CA THR A 148 -16.90 22.25 -1.98
C THR A 148 -16.41 22.59 -3.37
N LYS A 149 -15.78 21.65 -4.09
CA LYS A 149 -15.01 21.87 -5.32
C LYS A 149 -13.99 23.01 -5.20
N THR A 150 -13.53 23.31 -3.98
CA THR A 150 -12.70 24.50 -3.68
C THR A 150 -11.49 24.12 -2.86
N GLN A 151 -10.32 24.66 -3.22
CA GLN A 151 -9.07 24.45 -2.48
C GLN A 151 -9.03 25.34 -1.23
N PRO A 152 -9.11 24.81 0.02
CA PRO A 152 -9.20 25.65 1.22
C PRO A 152 -7.99 26.58 1.40
N TYR A 153 -6.79 26.12 1.04
CA TYR A 153 -5.56 26.91 1.12
C TYR A 153 -5.53 28.15 0.20
N SER A 154 -6.42 28.23 -0.80
CA SER A 154 -6.57 29.45 -1.61
C SER A 154 -7.41 30.53 -0.91
N LEU A 155 -8.19 30.15 0.11
CA LEU A 155 -9.15 31.03 0.79
C LEU A 155 -8.75 31.36 2.23
N PHE A 156 -7.93 30.51 2.85
CA PHE A 156 -7.49 30.61 4.23
C PHE A 156 -5.96 30.48 4.30
N LYS A 157 -5.32 31.20 5.21
CA LYS A 157 -3.88 31.18 5.44
C LYS A 157 -3.38 29.77 5.80
N ASN A 158 -4.17 29.05 6.59
CA ASN A 158 -3.92 27.66 6.95
C ASN A 158 -5.19 27.00 7.50
N ILE A 159 -5.09 25.69 7.76
CA ILE A 159 -6.19 24.90 8.35
C ILE A 159 -6.62 25.45 9.71
N ASN A 160 -5.71 25.99 10.53
CA ASN A 160 -6.05 26.46 11.88
C ASN A 160 -7.02 27.64 11.83
N GLU A 161 -6.90 28.49 10.81
CA GLU A 161 -7.84 29.59 10.58
C GLU A 161 -9.27 29.06 10.36
N ILE A 162 -9.42 27.95 9.62
CA ILE A 162 -10.71 27.31 9.39
C ILE A 162 -11.29 26.81 10.71
N TYR A 163 -10.50 26.11 11.53
CA TYR A 163 -10.95 25.64 12.86
C TYR A 163 -11.36 26.81 13.76
N LYS A 164 -10.56 27.88 13.81
CA LYS A 164 -10.86 29.09 14.60
C LYS A 164 -12.16 29.74 14.15
N LYS A 165 -12.35 29.94 12.84
CA LYS A 165 -13.58 30.54 12.27
C LYS A 165 -14.80 29.64 12.41
N ALA A 166 -14.62 28.32 12.43
CA ALA A 166 -15.68 27.37 12.68
C ALA A 166 -16.07 27.25 14.16
N GLY A 167 -15.28 27.83 15.08
CA GLY A 167 -15.53 27.79 16.53
C GLY A 167 -15.20 26.44 17.16
N ILE A 168 -14.30 25.67 16.55
CA ILE A 168 -13.97 24.31 16.99
C ILE A 168 -12.50 24.17 17.39
N LYS A 169 -12.22 23.36 18.41
CA LYS A 169 -10.84 23.05 18.80
C LYS A 169 -10.15 22.23 17.70
N LYS A 170 -8.91 22.61 17.38
CA LYS A 170 -8.10 21.90 16.39
C LYS A 170 -7.85 20.45 16.83
N ILE A 171 -8.18 19.51 15.95
CA ILE A 171 -7.87 18.10 16.14
C ILE A 171 -6.57 17.79 15.38
N LYS A 172 -5.55 17.27 16.09
CA LYS A 172 -4.29 16.81 15.46
C LYS A 172 -4.58 15.68 14.46
N GLY A 173 -3.82 15.61 13.37
CA GLY A 173 -4.03 14.63 12.28
C GLY A 173 -4.10 13.17 12.75
N HIS A 174 -3.14 12.73 13.59
CA HIS A 174 -3.15 11.39 14.16
C HIS A 174 -4.40 11.10 15.01
N LYS A 175 -4.81 12.04 15.87
CA LYS A 175 -6.03 11.90 16.69
C LYS A 175 -7.28 11.81 15.82
N LYS A 176 -7.34 12.60 14.74
CA LYS A 176 -8.43 12.62 13.78
C LYS A 176 -8.58 11.29 13.04
N TRP A 177 -7.46 10.72 12.57
CA TRP A 177 -7.44 9.38 11.97
C TRP A 177 -7.90 8.31 12.96
N LYS A 178 -7.38 8.34 14.20
CA LYS A 178 -7.76 7.38 15.26
C LYS A 178 -9.27 7.41 15.53
N LEU A 179 -9.86 8.61 15.62
CA LEU A 179 -11.31 8.79 15.83
C LEU A 179 -12.13 8.27 14.65
N LYS A 180 -11.74 8.58 13.40
CA LYS A 180 -12.41 8.02 12.21
C LYS A 180 -12.39 6.50 12.21
N LYS A 181 -11.23 5.89 12.47
CA LYS A 181 -11.10 4.43 12.50
C LYS A 181 -11.89 3.79 13.62
N LYS A 182 -11.96 4.42 14.80
CA LYS A 182 -12.89 3.97 15.86
C LYS A 182 -14.35 3.99 15.40
N GLN A 183 -14.79 5.07 14.74
CA GLN A 183 -16.16 5.18 14.22
C GLN A 183 -16.45 4.15 13.13
N GLU A 184 -15.50 3.89 12.24
CA GLU A 184 -15.58 2.86 11.20
C GLU A 184 -15.77 1.47 11.81
N ILE A 185 -14.96 1.11 12.81
CA ILE A 185 -15.10 -0.16 13.54
C ILE A 185 -16.45 -0.25 14.26
N ILE A 186 -16.85 0.81 14.96
CA ILE A 186 -18.13 0.83 15.68
C ILE A 186 -19.29 0.64 14.70
N LYS A 187 -19.28 1.32 13.56
CA LYS A 187 -20.28 1.18 12.50
C LYS A 187 -20.29 -0.24 11.95
N PHE A 188 -19.12 -0.80 11.65
CA PHE A 188 -18.99 -2.16 11.14
C PHE A 188 -19.54 -3.21 12.13
N ILE A 189 -19.25 -3.07 13.42
CA ILE A 189 -19.80 -3.94 14.48
C ILE A 189 -21.32 -3.81 14.54
N LYS A 190 -21.87 -2.61 14.38
CA LYS A 190 -23.33 -2.41 14.33
C LYS A 190 -24.01 -3.13 13.18
N GLU A 191 -23.39 -3.08 12.01
CA GLU A 191 -23.89 -3.75 10.81
C GLU A 191 -23.64 -5.26 10.85
N ASN A 192 -22.61 -5.69 11.59
CA ASN A 192 -22.19 -7.09 11.68
C ASN A 192 -21.90 -7.48 13.15
N PRO A 193 -22.95 -7.60 14.00
CA PRO A 193 -22.81 -7.86 15.46
C PRO A 193 -22.06 -9.16 15.76
N LEU A 194 -22.07 -10.04 14.78
CA LEU A 194 -21.44 -11.33 14.76
C LEU A 194 -20.12 -11.25 13.96
N SER A 195 -19.25 -10.29 14.24
CA SER A 195 -17.91 -10.20 13.61
C SER A 195 -16.78 -10.58 14.55
N THR A 196 -15.84 -11.40 14.10
CA THR A 196 -14.61 -11.73 14.82
C THR A 196 -13.61 -10.56 14.74
N GLN A 197 -12.64 -10.53 15.66
CA GLN A 197 -11.57 -9.52 15.61
C GLN A 197 -10.81 -9.55 14.27
N ARG A 198 -10.62 -10.73 13.69
CA ARG A 198 -9.95 -10.89 12.40
C ARG A 198 -10.75 -10.24 11.27
N GLU A 199 -12.06 -10.50 11.21
CA GLU A 199 -12.95 -9.92 10.20
C GLU A 199 -13.02 -8.40 10.33
N ILE A 200 -13.12 -7.87 11.56
CA ILE A 200 -13.08 -6.43 11.82
C ILE A 200 -11.75 -5.84 11.33
N ASN A 201 -10.63 -6.46 11.69
CA ASN A 201 -9.32 -5.95 11.30
C ASN A 201 -9.12 -5.92 9.78
N GLN A 202 -9.60 -6.96 9.08
CA GLN A 202 -9.51 -7.06 7.63
C GLN A 202 -10.39 -6.03 6.94
N ASN A 203 -11.65 -5.88 7.36
CA ASN A 203 -12.59 -4.95 6.73
C ASN A 203 -12.25 -3.49 7.04
N CYS A 204 -11.91 -3.18 8.28
CA CYS A 204 -11.58 -1.81 8.70
C CYS A 204 -10.11 -1.44 8.42
N LYS A 205 -9.30 -2.38 7.88
CA LYS A 205 -7.88 -2.21 7.54
C LYS A 205 -7.06 -1.62 8.69
N THR A 206 -7.26 -2.11 9.90
CA THR A 206 -6.60 -1.61 11.12
C THR A 206 -6.71 -2.65 12.24
N HIS A 207 -5.81 -2.66 13.21
CA HIS A 207 -5.94 -3.54 14.36
C HIS A 207 -6.78 -2.88 15.46
N VAL A 208 -7.82 -3.57 15.91
CA VAL A 208 -8.69 -3.12 17.01
C VAL A 208 -7.88 -2.77 18.27
N GLN A 209 -6.84 -3.55 18.57
CA GLN A 209 -5.97 -3.36 19.75
C GLN A 209 -5.18 -2.05 19.72
N ASP A 210 -4.86 -1.52 18.54
CA ASP A 210 -4.15 -0.23 18.42
C ASP A 210 -5.07 0.96 18.73
N LEU A 211 -6.37 0.74 18.59
CA LEU A 211 -7.39 1.77 18.68
C LEU A 211 -8.08 1.77 20.04
N PHE A 212 -8.41 0.61 20.58
CA PHE A 212 -9.17 0.42 21.82
C PHE A 212 -8.29 -0.22 22.90
N ASN A 213 -8.24 0.39 24.08
CA ASN A 213 -7.36 -0.01 25.18
C ASN A 213 -7.74 -1.39 25.75
N LYS A 214 -9.03 -1.72 25.82
CA LYS A 214 -9.51 -3.06 26.20
C LYS A 214 -9.81 -3.95 24.99
N GLY A 215 -9.19 -3.65 23.84
CA GLY A 215 -9.31 -4.42 22.61
C GLY A 215 -10.75 -4.51 22.09
N ILE A 216 -11.12 -5.71 21.60
CA ILE A 216 -12.43 -5.95 20.96
C ILE A 216 -13.62 -5.72 21.88
N PHE A 217 -13.49 -6.00 23.17
CA PHE A 217 -14.59 -5.80 24.13
C PHE A 217 -14.97 -4.32 24.26
N GLU A 218 -13.99 -3.41 24.31
CA GLU A 218 -14.27 -1.97 24.31
C GLU A 218 -14.90 -1.50 23.00
N ALA A 219 -14.50 -2.07 21.86
CA ALA A 219 -15.09 -1.74 20.57
C ALA A 219 -16.59 -2.12 20.52
N TYR A 220 -16.94 -3.32 20.99
CA TYR A 220 -18.32 -3.79 21.10
C TYR A 220 -19.15 -2.97 22.10
N ASN A 221 -18.59 -2.70 23.27
CA ASN A 221 -19.24 -1.85 24.28
C ASN A 221 -19.52 -0.44 23.73
N ASN A 222 -18.55 0.17 23.03
CA ASN A 222 -18.74 1.48 22.37
C ASN A 222 -19.76 1.43 21.23
N ALA A 223 -19.94 0.26 20.59
CA ALA A 223 -20.98 0.04 19.61
C ALA A 223 -22.37 -0.18 20.24
N LYS A 224 -22.46 -0.31 21.56
CA LYS A 224 -23.67 -0.69 22.30
C LYS A 224 -24.24 -2.03 21.84
N ILE A 225 -23.35 -2.98 21.56
CA ILE A 225 -23.69 -4.34 21.15
C ILE A 225 -23.02 -5.31 22.13
N GLU A 226 -23.79 -6.28 22.60
CA GLU A 226 -23.28 -7.33 23.46
C GLU A 226 -22.23 -8.16 22.71
N PHE A 227 -21.10 -8.41 23.36
CA PHE A 227 -20.06 -9.22 22.74
C PHE A 227 -20.55 -10.67 22.63
N PRO A 228 -20.49 -11.32 21.45
CA PRO A 228 -20.95 -12.68 21.27
C PRO A 228 -20.00 -13.70 21.93
N PHE A 229 -20.14 -13.88 23.26
CA PHE A 229 -19.29 -14.74 24.08
C PHE A 229 -19.28 -16.20 23.62
N GLU A 230 -20.36 -16.68 23.01
CA GLU A 230 -20.48 -18.00 22.39
C GLU A 230 -19.36 -18.29 21.36
N ARG A 231 -18.76 -17.25 20.78
CA ARG A 231 -17.63 -17.35 19.83
C ARG A 231 -16.28 -17.50 20.46
N LEU A 232 -16.15 -17.24 21.75
CA LEU A 232 -15.05 -17.80 22.51
C LEU A 232 -15.30 -19.31 22.52
N LYS A 233 -15.09 -19.97 21.36
CA LYS A 233 -14.74 -21.38 21.31
C LYS A 233 -13.54 -21.45 22.20
N LEU A 234 -13.79 -21.78 23.46
CA LEU A 234 -12.77 -22.08 24.43
C LEU A 234 -12.06 -23.29 23.86
N TYR A 235 -11.02 -23.06 23.06
CA TYR A 235 -9.98 -24.06 22.86
C TYR A 235 -9.65 -24.55 24.26
N GLY A 236 -9.75 -25.85 24.54
CA GLY A 236 -9.83 -26.39 25.90
C GLY A 236 -8.79 -25.87 26.91
N ILE A 237 -7.70 -25.28 26.43
CA ILE A 237 -6.74 -24.43 27.15
C ILE A 237 -7.41 -23.30 27.98
N GLY A 238 -8.55 -22.76 27.57
CA GLY A 238 -9.27 -21.72 28.33
C GLY A 238 -10.15 -22.24 29.47
N ILE A 239 -10.50 -23.54 29.48
CA ILE A 239 -11.37 -24.14 30.49
C ILE A 239 -10.51 -24.78 31.57
N LYS A 240 -10.65 -24.32 32.82
CA LYS A 240 -9.86 -24.78 33.97
C LYS A 240 -9.90 -26.31 34.13
N ASN A 241 -11.10 -26.90 34.07
CA ASN A 241 -11.29 -28.34 34.23
C ASN A 241 -10.54 -29.16 33.16
N ILE A 242 -10.50 -28.69 31.91
CA ILE A 242 -9.78 -29.37 30.83
C ILE A 242 -8.27 -29.27 31.03
N ARG A 243 -7.78 -28.09 31.48
CA ARG A 243 -6.35 -27.92 31.82
C ARG A 243 -5.92 -28.83 32.97
N ASP A 244 -6.73 -28.92 34.01
CA ASP A 244 -6.41 -29.73 35.18
C ASP A 244 -6.41 -31.22 34.81
N ARG A 245 -7.39 -31.66 34.01
CA ARG A 245 -7.40 -33.03 33.45
C ARG A 245 -6.16 -33.33 32.59
N ALA A 246 -5.80 -32.44 31.67
CA ALA A 246 -4.63 -32.63 30.82
C ALA A 246 -3.32 -32.72 31.63
N LYS A 247 -3.18 -31.92 32.68
CA LYS A 247 -2.05 -31.99 33.62
C LYS A 247 -1.99 -33.31 34.40
N ILE A 248 -3.16 -33.81 34.84
CA ILE A 248 -3.25 -35.10 35.52
C ILE A 248 -2.80 -36.22 34.57
N PHE A 249 -3.31 -36.22 33.34
CA PHE A 249 -2.92 -37.19 32.33
C PHE A 249 -1.41 -37.15 32.05
N GLU A 250 -0.83 -35.96 31.85
CA GLU A 250 0.61 -35.80 31.64
C GLU A 250 1.44 -36.34 32.83
N LYS A 251 0.99 -36.07 34.06
CA LYS A 251 1.64 -36.55 35.29
C LYS A 251 1.60 -38.07 35.38
N GLU A 252 0.47 -38.71 35.10
CA GLU A 252 0.35 -40.17 35.09
C GLU A 252 1.29 -40.82 34.08
N ILE A 253 1.38 -40.26 32.87
CA ILE A 253 2.30 -40.74 31.84
C ILE A 253 3.75 -40.59 32.31
N ALA A 254 4.13 -39.43 32.87
CA ALA A 254 5.47 -39.20 33.38
C ALA A 254 5.88 -40.23 34.45
N ILE A 255 4.98 -40.56 35.39
CA ILE A 255 5.21 -41.57 36.44
C ILE A 255 5.44 -42.95 35.83
N LYS A 256 4.65 -43.35 34.83
CA LYS A 256 4.86 -44.63 34.15
C LYS A 256 6.20 -44.67 33.42
N LEU A 257 6.57 -43.58 32.76
CA LEU A 257 7.83 -43.49 32.02
C LEU A 257 9.06 -43.50 32.93
N SER A 258 8.97 -43.01 34.18
CA SER A 258 10.08 -43.08 35.12
C SER A 258 10.47 -44.51 35.51
N GLY A 259 9.56 -45.48 35.34
CA GLY A 259 9.89 -46.90 35.46
C GLY A 259 10.79 -47.44 34.34
N TYR A 260 10.95 -46.69 33.24
CA TYR A 260 11.73 -47.13 32.08
C TYR A 260 13.07 -46.40 31.93
N GLY A 261 13.26 -45.25 32.57
CA GLY A 261 14.47 -44.44 32.46
C GLY A 261 14.32 -43.08 33.12
N LYS A 262 15.31 -42.20 32.90
CA LYS A 262 15.32 -40.84 33.47
C LYS A 262 14.35 -39.95 32.68
N VAL A 263 13.39 -39.35 33.38
CA VAL A 263 12.36 -38.47 32.81
C VAL A 263 12.65 -37.01 33.14
N ASN A 264 12.82 -36.18 32.10
CA ASN A 264 12.90 -34.73 32.23
C ASN A 264 11.62 -34.12 31.65
N ARG A 265 10.86 -33.37 32.45
CA ARG A 265 9.57 -32.76 32.05
C ARG A 265 9.74 -31.31 31.63
N LEU A 266 8.82 -30.81 30.79
CA LEU A 266 8.72 -29.41 30.37
C LEU A 266 10.06 -28.86 29.86
N VAL A 267 10.70 -29.60 28.96
CA VAL A 267 12.05 -29.28 28.51
C VAL A 267 12.02 -28.16 27.47
N LYS A 268 12.73 -27.07 27.74
CA LYS A 268 12.86 -25.95 26.82
C LYS A 268 13.66 -26.38 25.57
N THR A 269 13.09 -26.10 24.40
CA THR A 269 13.69 -26.30 23.08
C THR A 269 13.86 -24.95 22.39
N LYS A 270 14.46 -24.91 21.17
CA LYS A 270 14.60 -23.66 20.42
C LYS A 270 13.23 -23.11 19.98
N ARG A 271 12.27 -24.01 19.76
CA ARG A 271 10.97 -23.69 19.15
C ARG A 271 9.77 -23.89 20.09
N GLY A 272 10.00 -24.05 21.40
CA GLY A 272 8.95 -24.19 22.41
C GLY A 272 9.37 -25.05 23.60
N PHE A 273 8.42 -25.78 24.17
CA PHE A 273 8.64 -26.72 25.26
C PHE A 273 8.17 -28.10 24.82
N ALA A 274 9.03 -29.10 24.96
CA ALA A 274 8.63 -30.50 24.81
C ALA A 274 8.08 -30.99 26.15
N ASP A 275 7.00 -31.80 26.11
CA ASP A 275 6.36 -32.27 27.34
C ASP A 275 7.33 -33.14 28.17
N ILE A 276 7.99 -34.11 27.53
CA ILE A 276 8.94 -35.00 28.19
C ILE A 276 10.15 -35.33 27.28
N ILE A 277 11.35 -35.39 27.87
CA ILE A 277 12.49 -36.12 27.32
C ILE A 277 12.77 -37.33 28.21
N LEU A 278 12.77 -38.52 27.62
CA LEU A 278 13.12 -39.77 28.29
C LEU A 278 14.52 -40.21 27.86
N GLU A 279 15.37 -40.47 28.83
CA GLU A 279 16.72 -41.00 28.63
C GLU A 279 16.81 -42.44 29.16
N ARG A 280 17.20 -43.38 28.29
CA ARG A 280 17.34 -44.80 28.60
C ARG A 280 18.51 -45.39 27.82
N LYS A 281 19.42 -46.11 28.49
CA LYS A 281 20.59 -46.77 27.87
C LYS A 281 21.35 -45.83 26.91
N ASN A 282 21.65 -44.61 27.37
CA ASN A 282 22.31 -43.55 26.60
C ASN A 282 21.58 -43.08 25.32
N LYS A 283 20.32 -43.49 25.11
CA LYS A 283 19.45 -43.00 24.05
C LYS A 283 18.47 -41.98 24.63
N LYS A 284 18.20 -40.93 23.86
CA LYS A 284 17.21 -39.90 24.20
C LYS A 284 16.04 -39.95 23.23
N VAL A 285 14.83 -39.83 23.76
CA VAL A 285 13.60 -39.71 22.97
C VAL A 285 12.78 -38.54 23.43
N VAL A 286 12.09 -37.89 22.49
CA VAL A 286 11.15 -36.80 22.79
C VAL A 286 9.74 -37.35 22.82
N ILE A 287 9.00 -37.00 23.85
CA ILE A 287 7.64 -37.48 24.10
C ILE A 287 6.71 -36.28 24.21
N GLU A 288 5.67 -36.27 23.40
CA GLU A 288 4.61 -35.27 23.41
C GLU A 288 3.30 -35.93 23.88
N ILE A 289 2.55 -35.28 24.77
CA ILE A 289 1.34 -35.80 25.36
C ILE A 289 0.15 -34.96 24.91
N LYS A 290 -0.92 -35.62 24.45
CA LYS A 290 -2.14 -34.97 23.97
C LYS A 290 -3.36 -35.63 24.57
N ASP A 291 -3.95 -34.97 25.57
CA ASP A 291 -5.27 -35.32 26.14
C ASP A 291 -6.41 -34.88 25.20
N TYR A 292 -6.46 -35.50 24.01
CA TYR A 292 -7.58 -35.34 23.09
C TYR A 292 -8.54 -36.52 23.28
N GLN A 293 -9.78 -36.21 23.65
CA GLN A 293 -10.84 -37.21 23.85
C GLN A 293 -11.53 -37.58 22.52
N ASN A 294 -11.95 -36.57 21.76
CA ASN A 294 -12.75 -36.73 20.54
C ASN A 294 -12.02 -36.27 19.27
N LYS A 295 -10.79 -35.79 19.39
CA LYS A 295 -10.03 -35.21 18.28
C LYS A 295 -8.82 -36.08 17.94
N ASP A 296 -8.72 -36.45 16.68
CA ASP A 296 -7.54 -37.17 16.19
C ASP A 296 -6.30 -36.28 16.18
N ILE A 297 -5.14 -36.94 16.28
CA ILE A 297 -3.84 -36.28 16.17
C ILE A 297 -3.65 -35.74 14.75
N SER A 298 -3.49 -34.42 14.63
CA SER A 298 -3.28 -33.76 13.35
C SER A 298 -1.82 -33.80 12.90
N MET A 299 -1.58 -33.70 11.59
CA MET A 299 -0.22 -33.57 11.02
C MET A 299 0.58 -32.40 11.59
N SER A 300 -0.08 -31.34 12.07
CA SER A 300 0.60 -30.23 12.74
C SER A 300 1.29 -30.66 14.04
N GLN A 301 0.70 -31.58 14.81
CA GLN A 301 1.30 -32.12 16.03
C GLN A 301 2.51 -33.01 15.72
N ILE A 302 2.41 -33.83 14.65
CA ILE A 302 3.52 -34.65 14.18
C ILE A 302 4.69 -33.78 13.71
N LYS A 303 4.40 -32.72 12.94
CA LYS A 303 5.42 -31.74 12.51
C LYS A 303 6.04 -31.00 13.71
N GLN A 304 5.26 -30.69 14.74
CA GLN A 304 5.77 -30.08 15.97
C GLN A 304 6.75 -31.00 16.70
N LEU A 305 6.37 -32.27 16.93
CA LEU A 305 7.25 -33.26 17.53
C LEU A 305 8.53 -33.47 16.70
N ASN A 306 8.43 -33.51 15.37
CA ASN A 306 9.62 -33.59 14.51
C ASN A 306 10.60 -32.42 14.73
N ARG A 307 10.09 -31.20 14.93
CA ARG A 307 10.94 -30.04 15.25
C ARG A 307 11.62 -30.16 16.60
N TYR A 308 10.95 -30.75 17.60
CA TYR A 308 11.59 -31.03 18.90
C TYR A 308 12.66 -32.11 18.80
N LEU A 309 12.47 -33.13 17.97
CA LEU A 309 13.50 -34.13 17.69
C LEU A 309 14.77 -33.49 17.10
N GLU A 310 14.61 -32.57 16.15
CA GLU A 310 15.73 -31.78 15.59
C GLU A 310 16.43 -30.94 16.65
N ASP A 311 15.67 -30.20 17.46
CA ASP A 311 16.19 -29.32 18.50
C ASP A 311 16.96 -30.11 19.58
N CYS A 312 16.49 -31.31 19.91
CA CYS A 312 17.09 -32.21 20.90
C CYS A 312 18.14 -33.18 20.32
N ARG A 313 18.44 -33.11 19.01
CA ARG A 313 19.35 -34.02 18.30
C ARG A 313 19.00 -35.51 18.49
N CYS A 314 17.71 -35.82 18.52
CA CYS A 314 17.17 -37.18 18.67
C CYS A 314 16.53 -37.65 17.35
N THR A 315 16.44 -38.96 17.14
CA THR A 315 15.81 -39.53 15.93
C THR A 315 14.53 -40.32 16.21
N LEU A 316 14.13 -40.45 17.48
CA LEU A 316 12.96 -41.22 17.89
C LEU A 316 12.06 -40.37 18.80
N GLY A 317 10.78 -40.28 18.43
CA GLY A 317 9.78 -39.56 19.20
C GLY A 317 8.49 -40.36 19.38
N PHE A 318 7.78 -40.04 20.46
CA PHE A 318 6.49 -40.64 20.78
C PHE A 318 5.44 -39.54 20.98
N LEU A 319 4.25 -39.76 20.44
CA LEU A 319 3.09 -38.94 20.75
C LEU A 319 2.07 -39.82 21.48
N ILE A 320 1.77 -39.49 22.74
CA ILE A 320 0.88 -40.27 23.60
C ILE A 320 -0.48 -39.60 23.66
N CYS A 321 -1.53 -40.36 23.37
CA CYS A 321 -2.91 -39.87 23.33
C CYS A 321 -3.92 -40.91 23.83
N HIS A 322 -5.18 -40.52 24.01
CA HIS A 322 -6.25 -41.45 24.40
C HIS A 322 -6.74 -42.32 23.24
N LYS A 323 -6.79 -41.76 22.03
CA LYS A 323 -7.28 -42.44 20.83
C LYS A 323 -6.27 -42.31 19.71
N LYS A 324 -5.75 -43.45 19.26
CA LYS A 324 -4.76 -43.50 18.19
C LYS A 324 -5.43 -43.30 16.82
N PRO A 325 -4.86 -42.48 15.92
CA PRO A 325 -5.34 -42.37 14.55
C PRO A 325 -4.99 -43.63 13.74
N LYS A 326 -5.67 -43.84 12.61
CA LYS A 326 -5.42 -44.99 11.71
C LYS A 326 -3.95 -45.12 11.28
N LYS A 327 -3.28 -44.00 11.06
CA LYS A 327 -1.84 -43.95 10.77
C LYS A 327 -1.08 -43.51 12.02
N ASP A 328 -0.37 -44.45 12.64
CA ASP A 328 0.31 -44.27 13.92
C ASP A 328 1.83 -44.27 13.84
N LYS A 329 2.40 -44.40 12.63
CA LYS A 329 3.84 -44.40 12.39
C LYS A 329 4.20 -43.40 11.29
N PHE A 330 5.22 -42.60 11.56
CA PHE A 330 5.72 -41.60 10.63
C PHE A 330 7.25 -41.65 10.55
N LEU A 331 7.76 -41.67 9.33
CA LEU A 331 9.18 -41.45 9.03
C LEU A 331 9.29 -40.10 8.33
N ILE A 332 9.97 -39.14 8.96
CA ILE A 332 10.21 -37.81 8.41
C ILE A 332 11.72 -37.60 8.42
N ASN A 333 12.34 -37.61 7.24
CA ASN A 333 13.80 -37.68 7.10
C ASN A 333 14.34 -38.91 7.85
N LYS A 334 15.28 -38.71 8.78
CA LYS A 334 15.83 -39.76 9.65
C LYS A 334 15.03 -39.99 10.94
N ASN A 335 13.98 -39.20 11.19
CA ASN A 335 13.24 -39.20 12.45
C ASN A 335 12.04 -40.15 12.37
N LYS A 336 11.94 -41.06 13.34
CA LYS A 336 10.83 -41.99 13.53
C LYS A 336 9.91 -41.47 14.63
N ILE A 337 8.63 -41.34 14.31
CA ILE A 337 7.59 -40.92 15.27
C ILE A 337 6.54 -42.01 15.36
N PHE A 338 6.24 -42.42 16.59
CA PHE A 338 5.17 -43.37 16.91
C PHE A 338 4.07 -42.67 17.70
N ILE A 339 2.82 -42.91 17.33
CA ILE A 339 1.66 -42.50 18.12
C ILE A 339 1.22 -43.71 18.93
N LEU A 340 1.10 -43.54 20.24
CA LEU A 340 0.77 -44.62 21.17
C LEU A 340 -0.42 -44.24 22.05
N GLU A 341 -1.20 -45.24 22.41
CA GLU A 341 -2.18 -45.12 23.50
C GLU A 341 -1.52 -45.36 24.86
N LYS A 342 -2.22 -44.99 25.94
CA LYS A 342 -1.72 -45.11 27.34
C LYS A 342 -1.37 -46.56 27.69
N GLU A 343 -2.06 -47.53 27.10
CA GLU A 343 -1.91 -48.96 27.31
C GLU A 343 -0.68 -49.51 26.55
N GLU A 344 -0.23 -48.79 25.54
CA GLU A 344 0.89 -49.16 24.67
C GLU A 344 2.25 -48.67 25.17
N LEU A 345 2.30 -47.93 26.29
CA LEU A 345 3.57 -47.39 26.85
C LEU A 345 4.61 -48.47 27.13
N LYS A 346 4.17 -49.69 27.44
CA LYS A 346 5.04 -50.87 27.64
C LYS A 346 5.88 -51.22 26.39
N LYS A 347 5.52 -50.71 25.20
CA LYS A 347 6.27 -50.89 23.96
C LYS A 347 7.49 -49.97 23.87
N ILE A 348 7.50 -48.84 24.60
CA ILE A 348 8.54 -47.81 24.51
C ILE A 348 9.95 -48.37 24.77
N PRO A 349 10.21 -49.16 25.83
CA PRO A 349 11.55 -49.72 26.04
C PRO A 349 12.06 -50.55 24.87
N LYS A 350 11.22 -51.42 24.29
CA LYS A 350 11.60 -52.26 23.13
C LYS A 350 11.91 -51.40 21.90
N LEU A 351 11.09 -50.38 21.64
CA LEU A 351 11.27 -49.45 20.52
C LEU A 351 12.52 -48.58 20.66
N ILE A 352 12.91 -48.21 21.88
CA ILE A 352 14.17 -47.49 22.16
C ILE A 352 15.36 -48.42 22.01
N ASP A 353 15.29 -49.60 22.64
CA ASP A 353 16.40 -50.53 22.75
C ASP A 353 16.74 -51.13 21.37
N GLY A 354 15.78 -51.21 20.45
CA GLY A 354 15.96 -51.77 19.11
C GLY A 354 15.80 -53.28 19.07
N THR A 355 15.25 -53.88 20.13
CA THR A 355 14.85 -55.27 20.19
C THR A 355 13.56 -55.44 19.39
N VAL A 356 13.70 -55.70 18.10
CA VAL A 356 12.61 -56.16 17.24
C VAL A 356 12.27 -57.57 17.71
N GLY A 357 11.06 -57.73 18.25
CA GLY A 357 10.37 -59.02 18.32
C GLY A 357 9.29 -59.02 17.24
#